data_AF-A0A2D4LGD3-F1
#
_entry.id   AF-A0A2D4LGD3-F1
#
_cell.length_a   1.000
_cell.length_b   1.000
_cell.length_c   1.000
_cell.angle_alpha   90.00
_cell.angle_beta   90.00
_cell.angle_gamma   90.00
#
_symmetry.space_group_name_H-M   'P 1'
#
loop_
_entity.id
_entity.type
_entity.pdbx_description
1 polymer ?
#
loop_
_entity_poly.entity_id
_entity_poly.type
_entity_poly.pdbx_seq_one_letter_code
_entity_poly.pdbx_strand_id
1 'polypeptide(L)'
;LMKEPRRMTVVTDASLVGWGAHLREWSTQGQWSGEERSANINLLELRAIRLALAHFLTRGQHVLVMTDNITAKAHVNRQGGTHSRALMRETEILGKWAESHLLSITAEHISGQANVQADWLSRQKVDQSEWMLHPTLFHEATLRFGSPIIDLFASPVNAQIPRYFTRYNNPLAEQVNALRCDWPQGLLYAFPPIPMIPLVIRKMIQERAELLL
;
A
#
# COMPACT_ATOMS: atom_id res chain seq x y z
N LEU A 1 31.64 -2.40 -23.92
CA LEU A 1 30.64 -3.08 -23.07
C LEU A 1 29.48 -2.13 -22.83
N MET A 2 28.41 -2.23 -23.61
CA MET A 2 27.17 -1.48 -23.33
C MET A 2 26.54 -2.10 -22.09
N LYS A 3 26.62 -1.44 -20.94
CA LYS A 3 25.81 -1.80 -19.77
C LYS A 3 24.36 -1.44 -20.12
N GLU A 4 23.46 -2.41 -20.06
CA GLU A 4 22.04 -2.10 -20.15
C GLU A 4 21.67 -1.06 -19.08
N PRO A 5 20.82 -0.07 -19.42
CA PRO A 5 20.40 0.92 -18.45
C PRO A 5 19.71 0.23 -17.27
N ARG A 6 20.02 0.66 -16.05
CA ARG A 6 19.45 0.10 -14.82
C ARG A 6 17.92 0.29 -14.86
N ARG A 7 17.18 -0.82 -14.99
CA ARG A 7 15.71 -0.80 -14.98
C ARG A 7 15.19 -0.96 -13.56
N MET A 8 14.09 -0.28 -13.25
CA MET A 8 13.30 -0.56 -12.06
C MET A 8 12.24 -1.59 -12.40
N THR A 9 12.28 -2.73 -11.71
CA THR A 9 11.35 -3.82 -11.91
C THR A 9 10.16 -3.66 -10.98
N VAL A 10 8.98 -3.42 -11.54
CA VAL A 10 7.71 -3.37 -10.81
C VAL A 10 6.93 -4.62 -11.15
N VAL A 11 6.59 -5.41 -10.15
CA VAL A 11 5.80 -6.64 -10.32
C VAL A 11 4.38 -6.36 -9.90
N THR A 12 3.40 -6.76 -10.71
CA THR A 12 1.98 -6.43 -10.50
C THR A 12 1.07 -7.64 -10.69
N ASP A 13 -0.08 -7.59 -10.06
CA ASP A 13 -1.15 -8.56 -10.23
C ASP A 13 -2.52 -7.92 -9.96
N ALA A 14 -3.57 -8.46 -10.58
CA ALA A 14 -4.94 -8.10 -10.27
C ALA A 14 -5.81 -9.32 -10.01
N SER A 15 -6.73 -9.17 -9.05
CA SER A 15 -7.84 -10.08 -8.84
C SER A 15 -9.17 -9.35 -9.07
N LEU A 16 -10.29 -10.08 -8.96
CA LEU A 16 -11.62 -9.45 -8.96
C LEU A 16 -11.89 -8.65 -7.66
N VAL A 17 -11.04 -8.76 -6.64
CA VAL A 17 -11.21 -8.07 -5.35
C VAL A 17 -10.38 -6.78 -5.30
N GLY A 18 -9.16 -6.83 -5.84
CA GLY A 18 -8.21 -5.73 -5.76
C GLY A 18 -7.00 -5.91 -6.67
N TRP A 19 -5.99 -5.09 -6.46
CA TRP A 19 -4.69 -5.14 -7.14
C TRP A 19 -3.57 -5.11 -6.13
N GLY A 20 -2.45 -5.71 -6.52
CA GLY A 20 -1.23 -5.76 -5.73
C GLY A 20 -0.02 -5.45 -6.59
N ALA A 21 0.99 -4.80 -6.00
CA ALA A 21 2.25 -4.56 -6.66
C ALA A 21 3.42 -4.47 -5.67
N HIS A 22 4.61 -4.81 -6.13
CA HIS A 22 5.84 -4.61 -5.36
C HIS A 22 7.00 -4.12 -6.24
N LEU A 23 7.90 -3.38 -5.60
CA LEU A 23 9.13 -2.82 -6.15
C LEU A 23 10.21 -2.94 -5.07
N ARG A 24 11.10 -3.94 -5.21
CA ARG A 24 12.07 -4.31 -4.17
C ARG A 24 11.35 -4.62 -2.84
N GLU A 25 11.76 -3.99 -1.75
CA GLU A 25 11.16 -4.10 -0.41
C GLU A 25 9.79 -3.39 -0.30
N TRP A 26 9.45 -2.53 -1.26
CA TRP A 26 8.23 -1.73 -1.20
C TRP A 26 7.07 -2.50 -1.82
N SER A 27 5.90 -2.42 -1.19
CA SER A 27 4.67 -3.00 -1.71
C SER A 27 3.52 -2.02 -1.59
N THR A 28 2.54 -2.18 -2.49
CA THR A 28 1.29 -1.44 -2.47
C THR A 28 0.17 -2.35 -2.94
N GLN A 29 -1.04 -2.04 -2.52
CA GLN A 29 -2.24 -2.73 -2.94
C GLN A 29 -3.43 -1.77 -2.87
N GLY A 30 -4.56 -2.17 -3.46
CA GLY A 30 -5.81 -1.48 -3.28
C GLY A 30 -7.00 -2.35 -3.64
N GLN A 31 -8.18 -1.97 -3.15
CA GLN A 31 -9.42 -2.67 -3.48
C GLN A 31 -10.13 -1.97 -4.64
N TRP A 32 -10.75 -2.77 -5.49
CA TRP A 32 -11.63 -2.26 -6.52
C TRP A 32 -12.93 -1.77 -5.91
N SER A 33 -13.42 -0.63 -6.39
CA SER A 33 -14.79 -0.19 -6.14
C SER A 33 -15.81 -1.18 -6.74
N GLY A 34 -17.07 -1.09 -6.33
CA GLY A 34 -18.13 -2.00 -6.82
C GLY A 34 -18.26 -2.01 -8.34
N GLU A 35 -18.12 -0.85 -8.98
CA GLU A 35 -18.14 -0.73 -10.45
C GLU A 35 -16.91 -1.38 -11.09
N GLU A 36 -15.73 -1.18 -10.51
CA GLU A 36 -14.48 -1.72 -11.03
C GLU A 36 -14.42 -3.25 -10.97
N ARG A 37 -14.99 -3.87 -9.92
CA ARG A 37 -15.06 -5.34 -9.81
C ARG A 37 -15.82 -6.00 -10.97
N SER A 38 -16.70 -5.26 -11.64
CA SER A 38 -17.45 -5.76 -12.80
C SER A 38 -16.64 -5.72 -14.11
N ALA A 39 -15.47 -5.08 -14.10
CA ALA A 39 -14.60 -5.01 -15.27
C ALA A 39 -13.95 -6.36 -15.60
N ASN A 40 -13.56 -6.51 -16.86
CA ASN A 40 -12.79 -7.66 -17.32
C ASN A 40 -11.43 -7.73 -16.62
N ILE A 41 -10.98 -8.92 -16.24
CA ILE A 41 -9.70 -9.12 -15.56
C ILE A 41 -8.49 -8.53 -16.32
N ASN A 42 -8.44 -8.61 -17.66
CA ASN A 42 -7.37 -8.01 -18.44
C ASN A 42 -7.32 -6.48 -18.30
N LEU A 43 -8.47 -5.84 -18.07
CA LEU A 43 -8.55 -4.40 -17.81
C LEU A 43 -8.05 -4.08 -16.41
N LEU A 44 -8.41 -4.92 -15.43
CA LEU A 44 -7.94 -4.79 -14.05
C LEU A 44 -6.42 -4.96 -13.95
N GLU A 45 -5.83 -5.88 -14.72
CA GLU A 45 -4.38 -6.06 -14.82
C GLU A 45 -3.67 -4.81 -15.37
N LEU A 46 -4.16 -4.24 -16.49
CA LEU A 46 -3.62 -2.98 -17.01
C LEU A 46 -3.78 -1.81 -16.04
N ARG A 47 -4.91 -1.77 -15.32
CA ARG A 47 -5.17 -0.76 -14.31
C ARG A 47 -4.24 -0.93 -13.10
N ALA A 48 -3.96 -2.15 -12.66
CA ALA A 48 -3.02 -2.44 -11.60
C ALA A 48 -1.62 -1.90 -11.92
N ILE A 49 -1.16 -2.08 -13.18
CA ILE A 49 0.10 -1.50 -13.66
C ILE A 49 0.08 0.03 -13.50
N ARG A 50 -0.96 0.70 -13.99
CA ARG A 50 -1.06 2.16 -13.90
C ARG A 50 -1.05 2.64 -12.44
N LEU A 51 -1.80 1.99 -11.56
CA LEU A 51 -1.87 2.35 -10.14
C LEU A 51 -0.55 2.12 -9.42
N ALA A 52 0.15 1.01 -9.71
CA ALA A 52 1.47 0.72 -9.17
C ALA A 52 2.50 1.79 -9.56
N LEU A 53 2.54 2.18 -10.84
CA LEU A 53 3.47 3.20 -11.32
C LEU A 53 3.17 4.59 -10.73
N ALA A 54 1.89 4.94 -10.60
CA ALA A 54 1.48 6.16 -9.94
C ALA A 54 1.89 6.19 -8.45
N HIS A 55 1.77 5.04 -7.75
CA HIS A 55 2.13 4.92 -6.34
C HIS A 55 3.65 5.01 -6.11
N PHE A 56 4.45 4.24 -6.84
CA PHE A 56 5.90 4.19 -6.63
C PHE A 56 6.66 5.42 -7.15
N LEU A 57 5.96 6.37 -7.79
CA LEU A 57 6.53 7.64 -8.29
C LEU A 57 7.81 7.44 -9.11
N THR A 58 7.78 6.48 -10.05
CA THR A 58 8.95 5.99 -10.79
C THR A 58 9.52 6.96 -11.83
N ARG A 59 9.51 8.27 -11.54
CA ARG A 59 9.85 9.35 -12.47
C ARG A 59 11.31 9.33 -12.92
N GLY A 60 11.54 9.57 -14.21
CA GLY A 60 12.88 9.66 -14.79
C GLY A 60 13.67 8.34 -14.79
N GLN A 61 12.99 7.20 -14.78
CA GLN A 61 13.60 5.87 -14.76
C GLN A 61 13.16 5.03 -15.97
N HIS A 62 13.98 4.04 -16.33
CA HIS A 62 13.55 2.95 -17.21
C HIS A 62 12.80 1.92 -16.36
N VAL A 63 11.56 1.60 -16.71
CA VAL A 63 10.71 0.70 -15.94
C VAL A 63 10.45 -0.60 -16.70
N LEU A 64 10.67 -1.73 -16.02
CA LEU A 64 10.25 -3.05 -16.44
C LEU A 64 9.07 -3.49 -15.58
N VAL A 65 7.93 -3.72 -16.22
CA VAL A 65 6.74 -4.28 -15.57
C VAL A 65 6.78 -5.80 -15.70
N MET A 66 6.62 -6.52 -14.60
CA MET A 66 6.43 -7.97 -14.61
C MET A 66 4.99 -8.30 -14.25
N THR A 67 4.33 -9.08 -15.10
CA THR A 67 2.93 -9.52 -14.95
C THR A 67 2.80 -10.94 -15.45
N ASP A 68 1.91 -11.74 -14.89
CA ASP A 68 1.55 -13.05 -15.44
C ASP A 68 0.47 -12.94 -16.54
N ASN A 69 -0.11 -11.76 -16.74
CA ASN A 69 -1.12 -11.52 -17.76
C ASN A 69 -0.49 -11.16 -19.11
N ILE A 70 -0.51 -12.13 -20.03
CA ILE A 70 0.03 -11.97 -21.40
C ILE A 70 -0.67 -10.84 -22.17
N THR A 71 -1.97 -10.62 -21.94
CA THR A 71 -2.73 -9.54 -22.60
C THR A 71 -2.24 -8.18 -22.12
N ALA A 72 -2.09 -7.99 -20.81
CA ALA A 72 -1.58 -6.75 -20.24
C ALA A 72 -0.15 -6.47 -20.73
N LYS A 73 0.73 -7.48 -20.71
CA LYS A 73 2.08 -7.39 -21.30
C LYS A 73 2.04 -6.91 -22.75
N ALA A 74 1.21 -7.53 -23.59
CA ALA A 74 1.11 -7.20 -24.99
C ALA A 74 0.63 -5.76 -25.20
N HIS A 75 -0.37 -5.32 -24.42
CA HIS A 75 -0.90 -3.97 -24.47
C HIS A 75 0.14 -2.92 -24.07
N VAL A 76 0.93 -3.15 -23.02
CA VAL A 76 2.02 -2.24 -22.62
C VAL A 76 3.07 -2.12 -23.74
N ASN A 77 3.56 -3.26 -24.25
CA ASN A 77 4.64 -3.26 -25.23
C ASN A 77 4.21 -2.77 -26.63
N ARG A 78 2.95 -2.99 -27.01
CA ARG A 78 2.41 -2.57 -28.31
C ARG A 78 1.64 -1.26 -28.24
N GLN A 79 1.57 -0.65 -27.05
CA GLN A 79 0.81 0.57 -26.79
C GLN A 79 -0.67 0.46 -27.19
N GLY A 80 -1.24 -0.73 -27.10
CA GLY A 80 -2.64 -0.98 -27.39
C GLY A 80 -2.93 -2.31 -28.07
N GLY A 81 -4.18 -2.44 -28.52
CA GLY A 81 -4.70 -3.58 -29.25
C GLY A 81 -5.97 -3.21 -30.00
N THR A 82 -6.36 -4.00 -30.99
CA THR A 82 -7.45 -3.69 -31.93
C THR A 82 -8.82 -4.20 -31.49
N HIS A 83 -8.89 -5.09 -30.50
CA HIS A 83 -10.09 -5.86 -30.22
C HIS A 83 -10.93 -5.38 -29.03
N SER A 84 -10.40 -4.51 -28.16
CA SER A 84 -11.13 -4.01 -26.99
C SER A 84 -10.93 -2.52 -26.79
N ARG A 85 -12.02 -1.75 -26.94
CA ARG A 85 -12.03 -0.29 -26.69
C ARG A 85 -11.66 0.06 -25.25
N ALA A 86 -12.10 -0.75 -24.28
CA ALA A 86 -11.81 -0.49 -22.87
C ALA A 86 -10.31 -0.68 -22.56
N LEU A 87 -9.71 -1.78 -23.04
CA LEU A 87 -8.26 -2.02 -22.87
C LEU A 87 -7.45 -0.96 -23.63
N MET A 88 -7.88 -0.57 -24.83
CA MET A 88 -7.22 0.48 -25.60
C MET A 88 -7.22 1.81 -24.84
N ARG A 89 -8.36 2.21 -24.28
CA ARG A 89 -8.49 3.45 -23.50
C ARG A 89 -7.61 3.43 -22.25
N GLU A 90 -7.58 2.33 -21.50
CA GLU A 90 -6.71 2.22 -20.32
C GLU A 90 -5.23 2.24 -20.72
N THR A 91 -4.87 1.59 -21.84
CA THR A 91 -3.51 1.62 -22.38
C THR A 91 -3.09 3.02 -22.81
N GLU A 92 -3.98 3.79 -23.43
CA GLU A 92 -3.73 5.18 -23.83
C GLU A 92 -3.50 6.07 -22.61
N ILE A 93 -4.29 5.90 -21.55
CA ILE A 93 -4.10 6.63 -20.28
C ILE A 93 -2.74 6.29 -19.66
N LEU A 94 -2.40 5.00 -19.60
CA LEU A 94 -1.12 4.51 -19.11
C LEU A 94 0.05 5.06 -19.95
N GLY A 95 -0.07 5.02 -21.28
CA GLY A 95 0.94 5.50 -22.22
C GLY A 95 1.21 7.00 -22.08
N LYS A 96 0.15 7.82 -22.10
CA LYS A 96 0.26 9.29 -21.90
C LYS A 96 0.92 9.65 -20.57
N TRP A 97 0.56 8.93 -19.50
CA TRP A 97 1.21 9.12 -18.21
C TRP A 97 2.69 8.70 -18.27
N ALA A 98 3.00 7.54 -18.85
CA ALA A 98 4.36 7.03 -18.95
C ALA A 98 5.27 7.95 -19.78
N GLU A 99 4.80 8.47 -20.91
CA GLU A 99 5.54 9.43 -21.75
C GLU A 99 5.94 10.70 -20.98
N SER A 100 5.08 11.16 -20.09
CA SER A 100 5.33 12.39 -19.31
C SER A 100 6.23 12.17 -18.10
N HIS A 101 6.44 10.92 -17.67
CA HIS A 101 7.06 10.62 -16.37
C HIS A 101 8.25 9.66 -16.44
N LEU A 102 8.33 8.76 -17.42
CA LEU A 102 9.31 7.68 -17.50
C LEU A 102 10.29 7.88 -18.66
N LEU A 103 11.50 7.32 -18.54
CA LEU A 103 12.43 7.26 -19.68
C LEU A 103 12.03 6.17 -20.68
N SER A 104 11.52 5.04 -20.18
CA SER A 104 10.90 3.99 -20.98
C SER A 104 10.04 3.10 -20.10
N ILE A 105 9.08 2.41 -20.71
CA ILE A 105 8.30 1.34 -20.08
C ILE A 105 8.28 0.12 -21.00
N THR A 106 8.55 -1.04 -20.43
CA THR A 106 8.42 -2.35 -21.10
C THR A 106 7.77 -3.34 -20.15
N ALA A 107 7.12 -4.36 -20.67
CA ALA A 107 6.53 -5.44 -19.87
C ALA A 107 7.09 -6.82 -20.25
N GLU A 108 7.34 -7.65 -19.25
CA GLU A 108 7.73 -9.04 -19.39
C GLU A 108 6.76 -9.95 -18.64
N HIS A 109 6.63 -11.19 -19.14
CA HIS A 109 5.76 -12.17 -18.54
C HIS A 109 6.53 -12.95 -17.47
N ILE A 110 5.93 -13.11 -16.29
CA ILE A 110 6.40 -14.04 -15.25
C ILE A 110 5.38 -15.14 -15.02
N SER A 111 5.82 -16.32 -14.60
CA SER A 111 4.88 -17.36 -14.24
C SER A 111 4.10 -16.96 -12.98
N GLY A 112 2.82 -17.32 -12.90
CA GLY A 112 2.02 -17.08 -11.69
C GLY A 112 2.65 -17.69 -10.42
N GLN A 113 3.36 -18.81 -10.56
CA GLN A 113 4.12 -19.43 -9.45
C GLN A 113 5.27 -18.54 -8.93
N ALA A 114 5.80 -17.64 -9.76
CA ALA A 114 6.79 -16.64 -9.36
C ALA A 114 6.14 -15.31 -8.93
N ASN A 115 4.86 -15.08 -9.26
CA ASN A 115 4.12 -13.85 -8.95
C ASN A 115 3.44 -13.87 -7.56
N VAL A 116 3.94 -14.67 -6.62
CA VAL A 116 3.26 -14.97 -5.33
C VAL A 116 2.95 -13.71 -4.53
N GLN A 117 3.89 -12.77 -4.43
CA GLN A 117 3.70 -11.59 -3.59
C GLN A 117 2.64 -10.64 -4.16
N ALA A 118 2.67 -10.36 -5.47
CA ALA A 118 1.67 -9.48 -6.07
C ALA A 118 0.28 -10.14 -6.09
N ASP A 119 0.21 -11.46 -6.37
CA ASP A 119 -1.05 -12.24 -6.28
C ASP A 119 -1.63 -12.24 -4.86
N TRP A 120 -0.79 -12.42 -3.85
CA TRP A 120 -1.22 -12.33 -2.46
C TRP A 120 -1.77 -10.94 -2.12
N LEU A 121 -1.07 -9.87 -2.53
CA LEU A 121 -1.49 -8.48 -2.34
C LEU A 121 -2.78 -8.13 -3.11
N SER A 122 -3.03 -8.76 -4.26
CA SER A 122 -4.22 -8.50 -5.07
C SER A 122 -5.47 -9.17 -4.48
N ARG A 123 -5.31 -10.26 -3.73
CA ARG A 123 -6.40 -11.05 -3.14
C ARG A 123 -6.66 -10.73 -1.66
N GLN A 124 -5.62 -10.41 -0.91
CA GLN A 124 -5.70 -10.21 0.53
C GLN A 124 -5.77 -8.72 0.88
N LYS A 125 -6.42 -8.40 2.01
CA LYS A 125 -6.36 -7.06 2.58
C LYS A 125 -5.25 -7.04 3.63
N VAL A 126 -4.07 -6.50 3.28
CA VAL A 126 -3.18 -5.93 4.29
C VAL A 126 -3.88 -4.76 4.98
N ASP A 127 -4.32 -4.96 6.22
CA ASP A 127 -4.89 -3.88 7.02
C ASP A 127 -3.75 -3.09 7.67
N GLN A 128 -3.46 -1.91 7.15
CA GLN A 128 -2.45 -1.03 7.73
C GLN A 128 -2.78 -0.61 9.16
N SER A 129 -4.05 -0.70 9.61
CA SER A 129 -4.35 -0.47 11.03
C SER A 129 -3.87 -1.59 11.95
N GLU A 130 -3.41 -2.71 11.39
CA GLU A 130 -2.80 -3.81 12.15
C GLU A 130 -1.27 -3.74 12.13
N TRP A 131 -0.67 -2.76 11.45
CA TRP A 131 0.77 -2.56 11.51
C TRP A 131 1.19 -2.00 12.87
N MET A 132 2.36 -2.39 13.33
CA MET A 132 3.01 -1.84 14.52
C MET A 132 4.46 -1.48 14.19
N LEU A 133 5.02 -0.53 14.93
CA LEU A 133 6.46 -0.29 14.93
C LEU A 133 7.18 -1.58 15.31
N HIS A 134 8.34 -1.85 14.69
CA HIS A 134 9.10 -3.06 15.01
C HIS A 134 9.42 -3.11 16.51
N PRO A 135 9.22 -4.25 17.21
CA PRO A 135 9.34 -4.32 18.68
C PRO A 135 10.68 -3.84 19.22
N THR A 136 11.78 -4.09 18.50
CA THR A 136 13.12 -3.57 18.87
C THR A 136 13.18 -2.05 18.84
N LEU A 137 12.62 -1.41 17.80
CA LEU A 137 12.60 0.05 17.68
C LEU A 137 11.69 0.69 18.73
N PHE A 138 10.55 0.04 19.02
CA PHE A 138 9.69 0.46 20.12
C PHE A 138 10.41 0.37 21.46
N HIS A 139 11.14 -0.72 21.71
CA HIS A 139 11.93 -0.86 22.93
C HIS A 139 13.01 0.22 23.04
N GLU A 140 13.73 0.52 21.96
CA GLU A 140 14.71 1.63 21.93
C GLU A 140 14.05 2.99 22.20
N ALA A 141 12.87 3.24 21.62
CA ALA A 141 12.13 4.48 21.86
C ALA A 141 11.68 4.60 23.32
N THR A 142 11.17 3.52 23.92
CA THR A 142 10.72 3.53 25.33
C THR A 142 11.90 3.67 26.31
N LEU A 143 13.07 3.11 26.01
CA LEU A 143 14.29 3.34 26.78
C LEU A 143 14.74 4.82 26.73
N ARG A 144 14.55 5.49 25.60
CA ARG A 144 15.00 6.87 25.39
C ARG A 144 14.03 7.92 25.91
N PHE A 145 12.73 7.73 25.71
CA PHE A 145 11.70 8.74 25.95
C PHE A 145 10.76 8.39 27.11
N GLY A 146 10.90 7.20 27.70
CA GLY A 146 10.05 6.70 28.78
C GLY A 146 9.07 5.64 28.32
N SER A 147 8.52 4.89 29.27
CA SER A 147 7.54 3.84 29.02
C SER A 147 6.13 4.41 28.92
N PRO A 148 5.45 4.30 27.76
CA PRO A 148 4.09 4.78 27.62
C PRO A 148 3.12 3.90 28.41
N ILE A 149 2.03 4.51 28.88
CA ILE A 149 1.02 3.84 29.72
C ILE A 149 -0.09 3.17 28.92
N ILE A 150 -0.24 3.53 27.64
CA ILE A 150 -1.30 3.02 26.76
C ILE A 150 -0.91 3.13 25.28
N ASP A 151 -1.35 2.15 24.49
CA ASP A 151 -1.27 2.15 23.02
C ASP A 151 -2.61 2.58 22.42
N LEU A 152 -2.64 3.75 21.77
CA LEU A 152 -3.88 4.37 21.27
C LEU A 152 -4.36 3.76 19.94
N PHE A 153 -3.51 3.03 19.21
CA PHE A 153 -3.83 2.55 17.85
C PHE A 153 -3.42 1.10 17.66
N ALA A 154 -4.03 0.21 18.44
CA ALA A 154 -3.69 -1.21 18.41
C ALA A 154 -4.92 -2.14 18.35
N SER A 155 -4.62 -3.43 18.29
CA SER A 155 -5.50 -4.58 18.34
C SER A 155 -4.86 -5.63 19.27
N PRO A 156 -5.59 -6.69 19.66
CA PRO A 156 -5.01 -7.74 20.50
C PRO A 156 -3.77 -8.44 19.91
N VAL A 157 -3.54 -8.33 18.60
CA VAL A 157 -2.43 -9.01 17.92
C VAL A 157 -1.21 -8.13 17.70
N ASN A 158 -1.35 -6.79 17.76
CA ASN A 158 -0.26 -5.85 17.50
C ASN A 158 0.01 -4.85 18.64
N ALA A 159 -0.74 -4.93 19.75
CA ALA A 159 -0.55 -4.06 20.90
C ALA A 159 0.86 -4.22 21.47
N GLN A 160 1.60 -3.11 21.55
CA GLN A 160 2.92 -3.10 22.18
C GLN A 160 2.86 -2.83 23.69
N ILE A 161 1.68 -2.46 24.18
CA ILE A 161 1.38 -2.18 25.58
C ILE A 161 0.12 -2.96 25.97
N PRO A 162 0.07 -3.62 27.15
CA PRO A 162 -1.11 -4.40 27.56
C PRO A 162 -2.41 -3.59 27.64
N ARG A 163 -2.31 -2.29 27.93
CA ARG A 163 -3.42 -1.35 27.88
C ARG A 163 -3.45 -0.70 26.50
N TYR A 164 -4.57 -0.83 25.80
CA TYR A 164 -4.68 -0.29 24.45
C TYR A 164 -6.12 0.09 24.07
N PHE A 165 -6.23 0.97 23.09
CA PHE A 165 -7.47 1.33 22.42
C PHE A 165 -7.55 0.66 21.05
N THR A 166 -8.75 0.22 20.67
CA THR A 166 -8.99 -0.45 19.38
C THR A 166 -9.79 0.40 18.42
N ARG A 167 -9.63 0.12 17.13
CA ARG A 167 -10.48 0.74 16.09
C ARG A 167 -11.94 0.31 16.19
N TYR A 168 -12.19 -0.96 16.50
CA TYR A 168 -13.51 -1.57 16.61
C TYR A 168 -13.73 -2.12 18.01
N ASN A 169 -15.00 -2.38 18.36
CA ASN A 169 -15.34 -2.91 19.66
C ASN A 169 -14.61 -4.24 19.93
N ASN A 170 -13.87 -4.28 21.04
CA ASN A 170 -13.12 -5.45 21.46
C ASN A 170 -13.19 -5.56 23.00
N PRO A 171 -13.60 -6.71 23.56
CA PRO A 171 -13.73 -6.88 25.00
C PRO A 171 -12.44 -6.70 25.81
N LEU A 172 -11.27 -6.83 25.18
CA LEU A 172 -9.96 -6.70 25.81
C LEU A 172 -9.40 -5.27 25.71
N ALA A 173 -10.03 -4.40 24.92
CA ALA A 173 -9.58 -3.02 24.76
C ALA A 173 -10.15 -2.13 25.88
N GLU A 174 -9.37 -1.15 26.31
CA GLU A 174 -9.80 -0.20 27.35
C GLU A 174 -10.83 0.79 26.78
N GLN A 175 -10.67 1.21 25.52
CA GLN A 175 -11.65 2.02 24.79
C GLN A 175 -11.63 1.72 23.29
N VAL A 176 -12.65 2.24 22.59
CA VAL A 176 -12.78 2.17 21.13
C VAL A 176 -12.62 3.57 20.54
N ASN A 177 -11.86 3.66 19.44
CA ASN A 177 -11.61 4.86 18.66
C ASN A 177 -10.94 5.98 19.47
N ALA A 178 -9.61 5.94 19.49
CA ALA A 178 -8.77 6.92 20.18
C ALA A 178 -9.04 8.39 19.81
N LEU A 179 -9.58 8.70 18.63
CA LEU A 179 -9.87 10.08 18.26
C LEU A 179 -11.15 10.63 18.90
N ARG A 180 -12.01 9.76 19.46
CA ARG A 180 -13.32 10.13 20.01
C ARG A 180 -13.42 10.03 21.54
N CYS A 181 -12.43 9.40 22.19
CA CYS A 181 -12.35 9.34 23.65
C CYS A 181 -11.32 10.33 24.20
N ASP A 182 -11.43 10.65 25.47
CA ASP A 182 -10.42 11.43 26.19
C ASP A 182 -9.17 10.58 26.41
N TRP A 183 -7.99 11.17 26.23
CA TRP A 183 -6.74 10.48 26.50
C TRP A 183 -6.37 10.54 27.99
N PRO A 184 -5.88 9.44 28.58
CA PRO A 184 -5.42 9.46 29.97
C PRO A 184 -4.18 10.37 30.11
N GLN A 185 -3.96 10.89 31.32
CA GLN A 185 -2.76 11.66 31.62
C GLN A 185 -1.54 10.75 31.73
N GLY A 186 -0.44 11.12 31.07
CA GLY A 186 0.82 10.38 31.02
C GLY A 186 1.38 10.28 29.61
N LEU A 187 2.50 9.57 29.46
CA LEU A 187 3.10 9.30 28.15
C LEU A 187 2.28 8.26 27.41
N LEU A 188 1.82 8.60 26.21
CA LEU A 188 1.01 7.74 25.35
C LEU A 188 1.84 7.24 24.17
N TYR A 189 1.40 6.16 23.52
CA TYR A 189 1.97 5.69 22.26
C TYR A 189 0.88 5.59 21.20
N ALA A 190 1.21 5.95 19.97
CA ALA A 190 0.32 5.77 18.83
C ALA A 190 1.14 5.39 17.59
N PHE A 191 0.68 4.37 16.86
CA PHE A 191 1.16 4.08 15.51
C PHE A 191 -0.03 4.06 14.54
N PRO A 192 -0.64 5.23 14.27
CA PRO A 192 -1.87 5.30 13.49
C PRO A 192 -1.59 5.05 12.01
N PRO A 193 -2.60 4.60 11.24
CA PRO A 193 -2.51 4.61 9.78
C PRO A 193 -2.10 6.00 9.26
N ILE A 194 -1.27 6.05 8.20
CA ILE A 194 -0.70 7.29 7.66
C ILE A 194 -1.75 8.42 7.48
N PRO A 195 -2.95 8.18 6.92
CA PRO A 195 -3.96 9.23 6.75
C PRO A 195 -4.49 9.82 8.06
N MET A 196 -4.33 9.13 9.19
CA MET A 196 -4.79 9.55 10.50
C MET A 196 -3.75 10.35 11.29
N ILE A 197 -2.47 10.33 10.90
CA ILE A 197 -1.39 11.10 11.56
C ILE A 197 -1.78 12.58 11.77
N PRO A 198 -2.32 13.31 10.77
CA PRO A 198 -2.72 14.71 10.97
C PRO A 198 -3.88 14.92 11.95
N LEU A 199 -4.71 13.90 12.19
CA LEU A 199 -5.79 13.95 13.17
C LEU A 199 -5.25 13.70 14.58
N VAL A 200 -4.32 12.74 14.72
CA VAL A 200 -3.66 12.42 15.99
C VAL A 200 -2.85 13.62 16.49
N ILE A 201 -2.05 14.25 15.62
CA ILE A 201 -1.28 15.46 15.98
C ILE A 201 -2.22 16.59 16.44
N ARG A 202 -3.35 16.81 15.74
CA ARG A 202 -4.33 17.82 16.14
C ARG A 202 -4.90 17.55 17.53
N LYS A 203 -5.29 16.30 17.81
CA LYS A 203 -5.83 15.91 19.11
C LYS A 203 -4.78 16.03 20.22
N MET A 204 -3.55 15.58 19.97
CA MET A 204 -2.42 15.73 20.89
C MET A 204 -2.21 17.19 21.31
N ILE A 205 -2.25 18.12 20.37
CA ILE A 205 -2.12 19.56 20.64
C ILE A 205 -3.31 20.08 21.45
N GLN A 206 -4.54 19.68 21.11
CA GLN A 206 -5.77 20.11 21.79
C GLN A 206 -5.82 19.66 23.25
N GLU A 207 -5.40 18.42 23.52
CA GLU A 207 -5.42 17.83 24.87
C GLU A 207 -4.12 18.05 25.65
N ARG A 208 -3.11 18.66 25.01
CA ARG A 208 -1.76 18.84 25.57
C ARG A 208 -1.16 17.51 26.07
N ALA A 209 -1.38 16.44 25.32
CA ALA A 209 -0.93 15.11 25.66
C ALA A 209 0.53 14.88 25.28
N GLU A 210 1.24 14.08 26.08
CA GLU A 210 2.56 13.58 25.76
C GLU A 210 2.44 12.29 24.96
N LEU A 211 2.99 12.26 23.74
CA LEU A 211 2.77 11.16 22.79
C LEU A 211 4.07 10.76 22.07
N LEU A 212 4.39 9.47 22.10
CA LEU A 212 5.29 8.82 21.15
C LEU A 212 4.49 8.44 19.90
N LEU A 213 4.77 9.10 18.78
CA LEU A 213 4.10 8.94 17.49
C LEU A 213 5.06 8.42 16.42
#